data_AF-A0A286T5X0-F1
#
_entry.id   AF-A0A286T5X0-F1
#
_cell.length_a   1.000
_cell.length_b   1.000
_cell.length_c   1.000
_cell.angle_alpha   90.00
_cell.angle_beta   90.00
_cell.angle_gamma   90.00
#
_symmetry.space_group_name_H-M   'P 1'
#
loop_
_entity.id
_entity.type
_entity.pdbx_description
1 polymer ?
#
loop_
_entity_poly.entity_id
_entity_poly.type
_entity_poly.pdbx_seq_one_letter_code
_entity_poly.pdbx_strand_id
1 'polypeptide(L)'
;LYKFNTENRCSTKDQNWAVTGTHELKATVSDDQFPNKDVTGSDPKVVLGQIHGKDIKQALVKLQWDGENKPVRVVLNDSFLPGNKMCSDCQPFSVNLGVAPANLDWDYTIRLDEQGIYLSTLINDELSERFLPWGIETEDRDGNKVTLSKAWLKEEY
;
A
#
# COMPACT_ATOMS: atom_id res chain seq x y z
N LEU A 1 15.50 -1.28 11.85
CA LEU A 1 14.83 -1.76 13.08
C LEU A 1 14.21 -0.56 13.79
N TYR A 2 12.90 -0.57 14.06
CA TYR A 2 12.18 0.54 14.69
C TYR A 2 12.58 0.68 16.18
N LYS A 3 13.12 1.84 16.58
CA LYS A 3 13.75 2.09 17.91
C LYS A 3 12.88 2.89 18.89
N PHE A 4 11.59 2.55 19.01
CA PHE A 4 10.64 3.32 19.83
C PHE A 4 11.04 3.44 21.33
N ASN A 5 11.75 2.45 21.86
CA ASN A 5 12.14 2.43 23.28
C ASN A 5 13.39 3.26 23.61
N THR A 6 14.16 3.67 22.60
CA THR A 6 15.49 4.28 22.83
C THR A 6 15.62 5.68 22.25
N GLU A 7 14.61 6.18 21.53
CA GLU A 7 14.65 7.50 20.90
C GLU A 7 13.32 8.25 21.02
N ASN A 8 13.39 9.59 20.96
CA ASN A 8 12.21 10.45 21.01
C ASN A 8 11.24 10.06 19.89
N ARG A 9 9.95 9.91 20.22
CA ARG A 9 8.86 9.64 19.25
C ARG A 9 8.77 10.69 18.15
N CYS A 10 9.31 11.89 18.37
CA CYS A 10 9.41 12.97 17.38
C CYS A 10 10.71 12.93 16.54
N SER A 11 11.63 12.00 16.80
CA SER A 11 12.84 11.80 15.97
C SER A 11 12.45 11.00 14.73
N THR A 12 12.26 11.71 13.60
CA THR A 12 11.88 11.09 12.32
C THR A 12 13.06 10.51 11.56
N LYS A 13 14.31 10.85 11.90
CA LYS A 13 15.47 10.45 11.11
C LYS A 13 15.80 8.95 11.25
N ASP A 14 15.70 8.41 12.47
CA ASP A 14 16.05 7.01 12.76
C ASP A 14 14.82 6.07 12.87
N GLN A 15 13.63 6.59 12.58
CA GLN A 15 12.36 5.83 12.61
C GLN A 15 11.85 5.43 11.23
N ASN A 16 12.49 5.92 10.17
CA ASN A 16 12.20 5.55 8.78
C ASN A 16 13.25 4.57 8.26
N TRP A 17 12.99 4.01 7.09
CA TRP A 17 13.87 3.07 6.43
C TRP A 17 13.91 3.39 4.94
N ALA A 18 15.08 3.25 4.33
CA ALA A 18 15.24 3.28 2.88
C ALA A 18 14.91 1.91 2.29
N VAL A 19 14.64 1.83 0.99
CA VAL A 19 14.38 0.57 0.28
C VAL A 19 15.68 -0.24 0.10
N THR A 20 16.18 -0.81 1.20
CA THR A 20 17.40 -1.62 1.26
C THR A 20 17.12 -2.90 2.05
N GLY A 21 17.44 -4.06 1.48
CA GLY A 21 16.99 -5.34 2.05
C GLY A 21 15.48 -5.54 1.93
N THR A 22 14.87 -6.29 2.85
CA THR A 22 13.43 -6.61 2.83
C THR A 22 12.69 -5.96 3.99
N HIS A 23 11.60 -5.27 3.66
CA HIS A 23 10.66 -4.68 4.61
C HIS A 23 9.28 -5.28 4.43
N GLU A 24 8.62 -5.65 5.52
CA GLU A 24 7.36 -6.37 5.45
C GLU A 24 6.39 -5.89 6.52
N LEU A 25 5.16 -5.60 6.10
CA LEU A 25 3.99 -5.41 6.95
C LEU A 25 3.02 -6.56 6.69
N LYS A 26 2.76 -7.35 7.73
CA LYS A 26 1.77 -8.43 7.75
C LYS A 26 0.75 -8.17 8.84
N ALA A 27 -0.52 -8.40 8.54
CA ALA A 27 -1.57 -8.34 9.54
C ALA A 27 -2.71 -9.29 9.18
N THR A 28 -3.38 -9.77 10.22
CA THR A 28 -4.71 -10.36 10.18
C THR A 28 -5.68 -9.29 10.65
N VAL A 29 -6.73 -9.03 9.88
CA VAL A 29 -7.70 -7.96 10.16
C VAL A 29 -9.13 -8.45 9.95
N SER A 30 -10.07 -7.79 10.61
CA SER A 30 -11.51 -7.86 10.35
C SER A 30 -12.08 -6.45 10.25
N ASP A 31 -12.88 -6.20 9.22
CA ASP A 31 -13.61 -4.94 9.04
C ASP A 31 -14.99 -5.04 9.71
N ASP A 32 -15.04 -4.75 11.02
CA ASP A 32 -16.25 -4.95 11.85
C ASP A 32 -17.24 -3.78 11.77
N GLN A 33 -16.73 -2.56 11.57
CA GLN A 33 -17.53 -1.35 11.52
C GLN A 33 -17.01 -0.41 10.44
N PHE A 34 -17.93 0.03 9.58
CA PHE A 34 -17.62 0.91 8.45
C PHE A 34 -18.84 1.78 8.12
N PRO A 35 -18.65 2.92 7.41
CA PRO A 35 -19.74 3.80 7.04
C PRO A 35 -20.84 3.08 6.27
N ASN A 36 -22.10 3.26 6.70
CA ASN A 36 -23.25 2.70 6.00
C ASN A 36 -23.46 3.43 4.66
N LYS A 37 -23.37 2.69 3.55
CA LYS A 37 -23.55 3.20 2.19
C LYS A 37 -24.89 3.89 1.96
N ASP A 38 -25.95 3.47 2.64
CA ASP A 38 -27.29 4.06 2.52
C ASP A 38 -27.35 5.46 3.17
N VAL A 39 -26.41 5.75 4.08
CA VAL A 39 -26.25 7.06 4.73
C VAL A 39 -25.27 7.95 3.95
N THR A 40 -24.15 7.38 3.49
CA THR A 40 -23.08 8.14 2.81
C THR A 40 -23.32 8.33 1.31
N GLY A 41 -24.21 7.52 0.70
CA GLY A 41 -24.43 7.49 -0.74
C GLY A 41 -23.30 6.84 -1.55
N SER A 42 -22.33 6.20 -0.89
CA SER A 42 -21.20 5.54 -1.54
C SER A 42 -20.68 4.36 -0.73
N ASP A 43 -20.05 3.39 -1.40
CA ASP A 43 -19.32 2.30 -0.74
C ASP A 43 -18.27 2.85 0.26
N PRO A 44 -18.03 2.15 1.39
CA PRO A 44 -17.03 2.58 2.36
C PRO A 44 -15.63 2.57 1.75
N LYS A 45 -14.72 3.36 2.32
CA LYS A 45 -13.31 3.40 1.93
C LYS A 45 -12.45 3.35 3.18
N VAL A 46 -11.94 2.18 3.51
CA VAL A 46 -11.14 1.95 4.72
C VAL A 46 -9.70 1.66 4.31
N VAL A 47 -8.77 2.49 4.76
CA VAL A 47 -7.34 2.23 4.57
C VAL A 47 -6.86 1.34 5.71
N LEU A 48 -6.27 0.20 5.37
CA LEU A 48 -5.83 -0.80 6.35
C LEU A 48 -4.30 -0.83 6.51
N GLY A 49 -3.55 -0.52 5.46
CA GLY A 49 -2.09 -0.50 5.49
C GLY A 49 -1.51 0.48 4.48
N GLN A 50 -0.37 1.08 4.82
CA GLN A 50 0.34 1.99 3.93
C GLN A 50 1.86 1.84 4.06
N ILE A 51 2.56 2.07 2.94
CA ILE A 51 3.96 2.48 2.92
C ILE A 51 3.98 3.91 2.42
N HIS A 52 4.56 4.82 3.20
CA HIS A 52 4.58 6.24 2.91
C HIS A 52 6.00 6.76 3.08
N GLY A 53 6.53 7.38 2.02
CA GLY A 53 7.86 7.97 2.04
C GLY A 53 7.94 9.16 2.97
N LYS A 54 9.13 9.43 3.50
CA LYS A 54 9.34 10.57 4.41
C LYS A 54 9.41 11.84 3.56
N ASP A 55 8.73 12.90 4.01
CA ASP A 55 8.69 14.17 3.28
C ASP A 55 8.24 14.03 1.81
N ILE A 56 7.35 13.07 1.54
CA ILE A 56 6.68 12.87 0.25
C ILE A 56 5.18 13.01 0.49
N LYS A 57 4.46 13.68 -0.41
CA LYS A 57 3.04 13.99 -0.17
C LYS A 57 2.11 12.79 -0.37
N GLN A 58 2.48 11.86 -1.24
CA GLN A 58 1.67 10.69 -1.61
C GLN A 58 2.27 9.39 -1.07
N ALA A 59 1.42 8.49 -0.60
CA ALA A 59 1.83 7.16 -0.19
C ALA A 59 2.34 6.35 -1.40
N LEU A 60 3.40 5.58 -1.21
CA LEU A 60 3.87 4.62 -2.22
C LEU A 60 2.85 3.48 -2.39
N VAL A 61 2.37 2.94 -1.26
CA VAL A 61 1.36 1.87 -1.22
C VAL A 61 0.24 2.27 -0.28
N LYS A 62 -1.01 2.06 -0.69
CA LYS A 62 -2.21 2.15 0.15
C LYS A 62 -3.11 0.96 -0.11
N LEU A 63 -3.18 0.04 0.84
CA LEU A 63 -4.13 -1.07 0.83
C LEU A 63 -5.46 -0.59 1.41
N GLN A 64 -6.53 -0.76 0.64
CA GLN A 64 -7.84 -0.20 0.90
C GLN A 64 -8.93 -1.24 0.69
N TRP A 65 -9.80 -1.37 1.69
CA TRP A 65 -11.06 -2.12 1.60
C TRP A 65 -12.18 -1.16 1.18
N ASP A 66 -12.84 -1.46 0.06
CA ASP A 66 -13.88 -0.64 -0.57
C ASP A 66 -15.30 -1.20 -0.32
N GLY A 67 -15.49 -2.01 0.73
CA GLY A 67 -16.73 -2.71 1.02
C GLY A 67 -16.70 -4.20 0.66
N GLU A 68 -17.57 -4.97 1.31
CA GLU A 68 -17.59 -6.44 1.26
C GLU A 68 -17.86 -7.05 -0.13
N ASN A 69 -18.37 -6.23 -1.07
CA ASN A 69 -18.71 -6.65 -2.43
C ASN A 69 -17.69 -6.14 -3.46
N LYS A 70 -16.56 -5.58 -3.02
CA LYS A 70 -15.52 -5.02 -3.88
C LYS A 70 -14.18 -5.70 -3.59
N PRO A 71 -13.32 -5.83 -4.61
CA PRO A 71 -11.98 -6.32 -4.35
C PRO A 71 -11.21 -5.41 -3.39
N VAL A 72 -10.38 -5.99 -2.52
CA VAL A 72 -9.37 -5.22 -1.79
C VAL A 72 -8.45 -4.58 -2.81
N ARG A 73 -8.34 -3.26 -2.76
CA ARG A 73 -7.61 -2.47 -3.75
C ARG A 73 -6.33 -1.95 -3.13
N VAL A 74 -5.22 -2.16 -3.82
CA VAL A 74 -3.96 -1.51 -3.49
C VAL A 74 -3.74 -0.38 -4.47
N VAL A 75 -3.78 0.85 -3.97
CA VAL A 75 -3.47 2.06 -4.73
C VAL A 75 -1.97 2.35 -4.59
N LEU A 76 -1.29 2.53 -5.71
CA LEU A 76 0.13 2.84 -5.78
C LEU A 76 0.35 4.14 -6.52
N ASN A 77 1.47 4.81 -6.23
CA ASN A 77 1.98 5.90 -7.07
C ASN A 77 3.22 5.42 -7.81
N ASP A 78 3.22 5.57 -9.13
CA ASP A 78 4.33 5.16 -10.00
C ASP A 78 5.68 5.81 -9.61
N SER A 79 5.63 7.08 -9.19
CA SER A 79 6.78 7.93 -8.90
C SER A 79 6.44 8.92 -7.78
N PHE A 80 7.39 9.80 -7.45
CA PHE A 80 7.22 10.81 -6.43
C PHE A 80 7.95 12.12 -6.69
N LEU A 81 7.62 13.12 -5.88
CA LEU A 81 8.34 14.38 -5.79
C LEU A 81 8.75 14.64 -4.32
N PRO A 82 10.05 14.83 -4.02
CA PRO A 82 10.51 15.10 -2.66
C PRO A 82 10.04 16.44 -2.10
N GLY A 83 10.10 16.58 -0.77
CA GLY A 83 9.88 17.84 -0.06
C GLY A 83 8.41 18.20 0.13
N ASN A 84 7.54 17.21 0.28
CA ASN A 84 6.09 17.34 0.48
C ASN A 84 5.39 18.13 -0.64
N LYS A 85 5.99 18.15 -1.83
CA LYS A 85 5.46 18.86 -2.99
C LYS A 85 4.37 18.04 -3.67
N MET A 86 3.41 18.73 -4.27
CA MET A 86 2.45 18.10 -5.16
C MET A 86 3.19 17.59 -6.41
N CYS A 87 3.08 16.31 -6.71
CA CYS A 87 3.59 15.76 -7.96
C CYS A 87 2.48 15.81 -9.01
N SER A 88 2.63 16.65 -10.04
CA SER A 88 1.66 16.75 -11.14
C SER A 88 1.77 15.59 -12.14
N ASP A 89 2.96 15.00 -12.25
CA ASP A 89 3.27 14.04 -13.31
C ASP A 89 3.30 12.59 -12.81
N CYS A 90 3.20 12.39 -11.48
CA CYS A 90 3.06 11.07 -10.89
C CYS A 90 1.66 10.53 -11.17
N GLN A 91 1.59 9.31 -11.68
CA GLN A 91 0.35 8.63 -12.03
C GLN A 91 0.00 7.60 -10.95
N PRO A 92 -1.11 7.80 -10.22
CA PRO A 92 -1.63 6.75 -9.37
C PRO A 92 -2.25 5.64 -10.21
N PHE A 93 -2.02 4.40 -9.83
CA PHE A 93 -2.70 3.24 -10.39
C PHE A 93 -3.12 2.29 -9.27
N SER A 94 -3.83 1.22 -9.59
CA SER A 94 -4.21 0.25 -8.56
C SER A 94 -4.27 -1.16 -9.06
N VAL A 95 -4.08 -2.11 -8.15
CA VAL A 95 -4.27 -3.56 -8.37
C VAL A 95 -5.31 -4.09 -7.38
N ASN A 96 -5.92 -5.22 -7.71
CA ASN A 96 -6.94 -5.87 -6.87
C ASN A 96 -6.38 -7.17 -6.25
N LEU A 97 -6.79 -7.48 -5.01
CA LEU A 97 -6.38 -8.65 -4.24
C LEU A 97 -7.59 -9.32 -3.55
N GLY A 98 -8.32 -10.16 -4.30
CA GLY A 98 -9.49 -10.87 -3.77
C GLY A 98 -10.60 -9.94 -3.24
N VAL A 99 -11.70 -10.52 -2.75
CA VAL A 99 -12.83 -9.79 -2.14
C VAL A 99 -12.95 -10.21 -0.69
N ALA A 100 -12.64 -9.31 0.23
CA ALA A 100 -12.65 -9.60 1.67
C ALA A 100 -14.05 -9.33 2.27
N PRO A 101 -14.68 -10.33 2.91
CA PRO A 101 -15.96 -10.14 3.58
C PRO A 101 -15.82 -9.26 4.83
N ALA A 102 -16.90 -8.58 5.21
CA ALA A 102 -16.99 -7.90 6.50
C ALA A 102 -17.12 -8.91 7.66
N ASN A 103 -16.66 -8.52 8.85
CA ASN A 103 -16.79 -9.31 10.11
C ASN A 103 -16.13 -10.70 10.09
N LEU A 104 -15.15 -10.92 9.22
CA LEU A 104 -14.38 -12.15 9.15
C LEU A 104 -12.91 -11.80 9.03
N ASP A 105 -12.07 -12.60 9.68
CA ASP A 105 -10.63 -12.43 9.62
C ASP A 105 -10.10 -12.77 8.22
N TRP A 106 -9.17 -11.95 7.74
CA TRP A 106 -8.38 -12.21 6.56
C TRP A 106 -6.98 -11.62 6.71
N ASP A 107 -6.03 -12.17 5.98
CA ASP A 107 -4.64 -11.74 6.06
C ASP A 107 -4.25 -10.85 4.88
N TYR A 108 -3.35 -9.91 5.11
CA TYR A 108 -2.62 -9.25 4.04
C TYR A 108 -1.12 -9.17 4.31
N THR A 109 -0.36 -9.11 3.21
CA THR A 109 1.07 -8.80 3.20
C THR A 109 1.35 -7.64 2.27
N ILE A 110 2.07 -6.64 2.76
CA ILE A 110 2.76 -5.64 1.94
C ILE A 110 4.25 -5.82 2.21
N ARG A 111 4.97 -6.36 1.23
CA ARG A 111 6.43 -6.55 1.30
C ARG A 111 7.10 -5.74 0.20
N LEU A 112 8.20 -5.12 0.53
CA LEU A 112 9.00 -4.34 -0.40
C LEU A 112 10.47 -4.65 -0.21
N ASP A 113 11.18 -4.75 -1.32
CA ASP A 113 12.61 -5.03 -1.39
C ASP A 113 13.23 -4.37 -2.63
N GLU A 114 14.51 -4.65 -2.87
CA GLU A 114 15.26 -4.13 -4.02
C GLU A 114 14.75 -4.65 -5.37
N GLN A 115 13.92 -5.71 -5.39
CA GLN A 115 13.36 -6.27 -6.61
C GLN A 115 12.01 -5.64 -6.96
N GLY A 116 11.17 -5.35 -5.97
CA GLY A 116 9.86 -4.78 -6.20
C GLY A 116 8.98 -4.67 -4.96
N ILE A 117 7.66 -4.62 -5.21
CA ILE A 117 6.62 -4.68 -4.19
C ILE A 117 5.86 -5.98 -4.37
N TYR A 118 5.85 -6.82 -3.35
CA TYR A 118 4.98 -7.99 -3.24
C TYR A 118 3.77 -7.64 -2.38
N LEU A 119 2.59 -7.95 -2.91
CA LEU A 119 1.30 -7.69 -2.29
C LEU A 119 0.51 -8.99 -2.27
N SER A 120 -0.09 -9.35 -1.14
CA SER A 120 -1.01 -10.48 -1.11
C SER A 120 -2.10 -10.33 -0.08
N THR A 121 -3.18 -11.07 -0.32
CA THR A 121 -4.24 -11.34 0.65
C THR A 121 -4.51 -12.84 0.71
N LEU A 122 -4.79 -13.36 1.91
CA LEU A 122 -5.36 -14.69 2.10
C LEU A 122 -6.77 -14.52 2.66
N ILE A 123 -7.77 -14.83 1.85
CA ILE A 123 -9.18 -14.62 2.18
C ILE A 123 -9.91 -15.93 1.93
N ASN A 124 -10.57 -16.49 2.96
CA ASN A 124 -11.25 -17.79 2.87
C ASN A 124 -10.35 -18.90 2.28
N ASP A 125 -9.10 -18.97 2.73
CA ASP A 125 -8.06 -19.88 2.23
C ASP A 125 -7.66 -19.68 0.76
N GLU A 126 -8.13 -18.63 0.09
CA GLU A 126 -7.73 -18.27 -1.27
C GLU A 126 -6.65 -17.17 -1.26
N LEU A 127 -5.47 -17.51 -1.78
CA LEU A 127 -4.36 -16.57 -1.96
C LEU A 127 -4.56 -15.75 -3.24
N SER A 128 -4.60 -14.42 -3.10
CA SER A 128 -4.47 -13.48 -4.21
C SER A 128 -3.17 -12.70 -4.05
N GLU A 129 -2.33 -12.68 -5.08
CA GLU A 129 -1.03 -12.01 -5.01
C GLU A 129 -0.67 -11.21 -6.27
N ARG A 130 0.18 -10.21 -6.08
CA ARG A 130 0.78 -9.38 -7.12
C ARG A 130 2.24 -9.10 -6.77
N PHE A 131 3.10 -9.17 -7.78
CA PHE A 131 4.47 -8.68 -7.67
C PHE A 131 4.68 -7.58 -8.72
N LEU A 132 5.13 -6.42 -8.24
CA LEU A 132 5.35 -5.22 -9.04
C LEU A 132 6.85 -4.87 -9.02
N PRO A 133 7.63 -5.34 -10.02
CA PRO A 133 9.05 -5.04 -10.11
C PRO A 133 9.35 -3.56 -10.40
N TRP A 134 10.49 -3.08 -9.90
CA TRP A 134 10.95 -1.71 -10.16
C TRP A 134 11.44 -1.53 -11.60
N GLY A 135 10.89 -0.54 -12.30
CA GLY A 135 11.28 -0.13 -13.65
C GLY A 135 10.95 -1.15 -14.74
N ILE A 136 10.05 -2.10 -14.45
CA ILE A 136 9.54 -3.09 -15.41
C ILE A 136 8.05 -2.84 -15.56
N GLU A 137 7.58 -2.92 -16.81
CA GLU A 137 6.16 -2.74 -17.13
C GLU A 137 5.33 -3.89 -16.56
N THR A 138 4.20 -3.54 -15.96
CA THR A 138 3.18 -4.42 -15.37
C THR A 138 1.79 -3.96 -15.78
N GLU A 139 0.75 -4.63 -15.28
CA GLU A 139 -0.64 -4.26 -15.54
C GLU A 139 -1.33 -3.79 -14.26
N ASP A 140 -2.10 -2.71 -14.38
CA ASP A 140 -3.04 -2.29 -13.34
C ASP A 140 -4.31 -3.16 -13.35
N ARG A 141 -5.27 -2.84 -12.47
CA ARG A 141 -6.55 -3.55 -12.35
C ARG A 141 -7.42 -3.50 -13.62
N ASP A 142 -7.19 -2.51 -14.48
CA ASP A 142 -7.98 -2.22 -15.68
C ASP A 142 -7.24 -2.74 -16.94
N GLY A 143 -6.08 -3.39 -16.78
CA GLY A 143 -5.25 -3.94 -17.85
C GLY A 143 -4.32 -2.92 -18.52
N ASN A 144 -4.23 -1.69 -17.99
CA ASN A 144 -3.34 -0.68 -18.53
C ASN A 144 -1.90 -0.97 -18.12
N LYS A 145 -0.97 -0.68 -19.04
CA LYS A 145 0.46 -0.79 -18.78
C LYS A 145 0.93 0.31 -17.83
N VAL A 146 1.60 -0.09 -16.75
CA VAL A 146 2.13 0.80 -15.71
C VAL A 146 3.53 0.36 -15.28
N THR A 147 4.36 1.30 -14.84
CA THR A 147 5.74 1.01 -14.41
C THR A 147 6.04 1.76 -13.11
N LEU A 148 6.44 1.04 -12.06
CA LEU A 148 6.96 1.66 -10.84
C LEU A 148 8.37 2.22 -11.09
N SER A 149 8.60 3.49 -10.80
CA SER A 149 9.89 4.14 -11.01
C SER A 149 10.96 3.56 -10.09
N LYS A 150 12.16 3.32 -10.63
CA LYS A 150 13.36 2.98 -9.83
C LYS A 150 13.82 4.14 -8.93
N ALA A 151 13.25 5.34 -9.07
CA ALA A 151 13.55 6.46 -8.18
C ALA A 151 13.21 6.14 -6.72
N TRP A 152 12.21 5.29 -6.46
CA TRP A 152 11.83 4.88 -5.10
C TRP A 152 12.96 4.15 -4.36
N LEU A 153 13.86 3.47 -5.08
CA LEU A 153 15.05 2.83 -4.52
C LEU A 153 16.10 3.83 -3.99
N LYS A 154 16.01 5.09 -4.41
CA LYS A 154 16.93 6.16 -4.03
C LYS A 154 16.30 7.18 -3.09
N GLU A 155 15.10 6.87 -2.58
CA GLU A 155 14.47 7.70 -1.57
C GLU A 155 15.29 7.58 -0.27
N GLU A 156 15.66 8.73 0.26
CA GLU A 156 16.46 8.86 1.49
C GLU A 156 15.68 9.71 2.48
N TYR A 157 15.86 9.41 3.77
CA TYR A 157 15.16 10.02 4.89
C TYR A 157 15.83 11.32 5.40
#